data_AF-A0AAV2U0V7-F1
#
_entry.id   AF-A0AAV2U0V7-F1
#
_cell.length_a   1.000
_cell.length_b   1.000
_cell.length_c   1.000
_cell.angle_alpha   90.00
_cell.angle_beta   90.00
_cell.angle_gamma   90.00
#
_symmetry.space_group_name_H-M   'P 1'
#
loop_
_entity.id
_entity.type
_entity.pdbx_description
1 polymer ?
#
loop_
_entity_poly.entity_id
_entity_poly.type
_entity_poly.pdbx_seq_one_letter_code
_entity_poly.pdbx_strand_id
1 'polypeptide(L)'
;MSQQKSKHQVSIDYCRACGYEVIIRPLIQRIEEELPEVQVTTRISVRDSLEIKYNGFPIFSKLELGGFPDPEKVIETLKGCVSGIPPTRMTTSVHPFYCALL
;
A
#
# COMPACT_ATOMS: atom_id res chain seq x y z
N MET A 1 -8.59 11.07 27.32
CA MET A 1 -8.06 11.66 26.07
C MET A 1 -8.42 10.72 24.93
N SER A 2 -9.56 10.95 24.29
CA SER A 2 -10.07 10.06 23.24
C SER A 2 -9.26 10.29 21.97
N GLN A 3 -8.43 9.32 21.59
CA GLN A 3 -7.79 9.31 20.29
C GLN A 3 -8.90 9.16 19.24
N GLN A 4 -9.15 10.21 18.48
CA GLN A 4 -10.09 10.18 17.37
C GLN A 4 -9.46 9.35 16.25
N LYS A 5 -9.74 8.05 16.28
CA LYS A 5 -9.24 7.10 15.28
C LYS A 5 -9.92 7.46 13.96
N SER A 6 -9.14 7.90 12.98
CA SER A 6 -9.58 8.14 11.61
C SER A 6 -10.37 6.92 11.14
N LYS A 7 -11.55 7.13 10.54
CA LYS A 7 -12.38 6.03 10.00
C LYS A 7 -11.63 5.19 8.94
N HIS A 8 -10.64 5.81 8.31
CA HIS A 8 -9.85 5.27 7.22
C HIS A 8 -8.36 5.29 7.59
N GLN A 9 -7.80 4.12 7.89
CA GLN A 9 -6.39 3.95 8.22
C GLN A 9 -5.72 3.09 7.14
N VAL A 10 -4.63 3.58 6.56
CA VAL A 10 -3.76 2.80 5.68
C VAL A 10 -2.44 2.55 6.39
N SER A 11 -2.02 1.30 6.46
CA SER A 11 -0.70 0.93 6.97
C SER A 11 0.14 0.30 5.87
N ILE A 12 1.36 0.82 5.69
CA ILE A 12 2.31 0.33 4.70
C ILE A 12 3.54 -0.20 5.45
N ASP A 13 3.72 -1.51 5.40
CA ASP A 13 4.84 -2.20 6.02
C ASP A 13 5.84 -2.57 4.91
N TYR A 14 7.08 -2.04 4.95
CA TYR A 14 8.04 -2.25 3.86
C TYR A 14 9.48 -2.47 4.33
N CYS A 15 10.22 -3.26 3.53
CA CYS A 15 11.64 -3.51 3.76
C CYS A 15 12.48 -2.25 3.50
N ARG A 16 12.89 -1.55 4.56
CA ARG A 16 13.76 -0.38 4.42
C ARG A 16 15.16 -0.76 3.94
N ALA A 17 15.71 -1.87 4.44
CA ALA A 17 17.03 -2.37 4.03
C ALA A 17 17.09 -2.75 2.54
N CYS A 18 15.95 -3.08 1.93
CA CYS A 18 15.82 -3.40 0.50
C CYS A 18 15.65 -2.16 -0.39
N GLY A 19 15.61 -0.96 0.19
CA GLY A 19 15.44 0.29 -0.55
C GLY A 19 14.02 0.59 -1.01
N TYR A 20 12.99 -0.10 -0.50
CA TYR A 20 11.60 0.07 -0.97
C TYR A 20 10.98 1.43 -0.63
N GLU A 21 11.65 2.19 0.23
CA GLU A 21 11.29 3.58 0.54
C GLU A 21 11.17 4.44 -0.73
N VAL A 22 12.07 4.29 -1.70
CA VAL A 22 12.04 5.09 -2.94
C VAL A 22 10.84 4.75 -3.84
N ILE A 23 10.34 3.52 -3.75
CA ILE A 23 9.20 3.03 -4.53
C ILE A 23 7.88 3.43 -3.85
N ILE A 24 7.85 3.40 -2.52
CA ILE A 24 6.64 3.62 -1.72
C ILE A 24 6.40 5.10 -1.41
N ARG A 25 7.45 5.92 -1.33
CA ARG A 25 7.30 7.35 -1.01
C ARG A 25 6.38 8.10 -1.99
N PRO A 26 6.49 7.94 -3.32
CA PRO A 26 5.56 8.57 -4.25
C PRO A 26 4.11 8.08 -4.07
N LEU A 27 3.92 6.79 -3.74
CA LEU A 27 2.59 6.24 -3.47
C LEU A 27 1.99 6.84 -2.20
N ILE A 28 2.77 7.02 -1.13
CA ILE A 28 2.31 7.67 0.11
C ILE A 28 1.85 9.09 -0.19
N GLN A 29 2.69 9.88 -0.88
CA GLN A 29 2.35 11.27 -1.22
C GLN A 29 1.05 11.34 -2.02
N ARG A 30 0.89 10.46 -3.01
CA ARG A 30 -0.33 10.38 -3.82
C ARG A 30 -1.56 9.98 -3.00
N ILE A 31 -1.44 9.08 -2.03
CA ILE A 31 -2.54 8.74 -1.11
C ILE A 31 -2.91 9.97 -0.26
N GLU A 32 -1.93 10.66 0.32
CA GLU A 32 -2.18 11.83 1.17
C GLU A 32 -2.79 13.00 0.39
N GLU A 33 -2.42 13.17 -0.88
CA GLU A 33 -2.97 14.19 -1.78
C GLU A 33 -4.38 13.86 -2.28
N GLU A 34 -4.61 12.62 -2.71
CA GLU A 34 -5.90 12.21 -3.30
C GLU A 34 -6.96 11.81 -2.26
N LEU A 35 -6.54 11.44 -1.05
CA LEU A 35 -7.38 10.92 0.04
C LEU A 35 -7.00 11.57 1.39
N PRO A 36 -7.25 12.88 1.58
CA PRO A 36 -6.82 13.61 2.79
C PRO A 36 -7.51 13.11 4.08
N GLU A 37 -8.65 12.43 3.97
CA GLU A 37 -9.33 11.78 5.09
C GLU A 37 -8.70 10.46 5.55
N VAL A 38 -7.74 9.92 4.80
CA VAL A 38 -7.03 8.67 5.12
C VAL A 38 -5.79 8.98 5.96
N GLN A 39 -5.66 8.30 7.09
CA GLN A 39 -4.43 8.34 7.86
C GLN A 39 -3.46 7.27 7.37
N VAL A 40 -2.36 7.69 6.74
CA VAL A 40 -1.28 6.79 6.31
C VAL A 40 -0.29 6.60 7.46
N THR A 41 0.09 5.34 7.71
CA THR A 41 1.11 4.96 8.68
C THR A 41 2.11 4.04 8.00
N THR A 42 3.40 4.24 8.27
CA THR A 42 4.46 3.39 7.73
C THR A 42 5.11 2.59 8.84
N ARG A 43 5.48 1.34 8.54
CA ARG A 43 6.31 0.51 9.44
C ARG A 43 7.46 -0.11 8.66
N ILE A 44 8.60 -0.17 9.33
CA ILE A 44 9.79 -0.80 8.77
C ILE A 44 9.71 -2.31 9.05
N SER A 45 9.75 -3.11 8.01
CA SER A 45 9.93 -4.55 8.11
C SER A 45 11.40 -4.92 7.84
N VAL A 46 11.82 -6.07 8.40
CA VAL A 46 13.19 -6.60 8.26
C VAL A 46 13.33 -7.65 7.16
N ARG A 47 12.20 -8.15 6.65
CA ARG A 47 12.15 -9.13 5.56
C ARG A 47 11.78 -8.42 4.28
N ASP A 48 12.04 -9.05 3.14
CA ASP A 48 11.71 -8.61 1.78
C ASP A 48 10.19 -8.44 1.51
N SER A 49 9.48 -7.89 2.48
CA SER A 49 8.05 -7.71 2.51
C SER A 49 7.70 -6.29 2.09
N LEU A 50 6.59 -6.22 1.39
CA LEU A 50 5.85 -5.00 1.15
C LEU A 50 4.38 -5.36 1.32
N GLU A 51 3.77 -4.85 2.37
CA GLU A 51 2.36 -5.05 2.66
C GLU A 51 1.64 -3.71 2.74
N ILE A 52 0.47 -3.64 2.12
CA ILE A 52 -0.43 -2.50 2.26
C ILE A 52 -1.72 -3.03 2.87
N LYS A 53 -2.20 -2.37 3.92
CA LYS A 53 -3.42 -2.76 4.63
C LYS A 53 -4.31 -1.54 4.81
N TYR A 54 -5.62 -1.76 4.66
CA TYR A 54 -6.65 -0.76 4.93
C TYR A 54 -7.49 -1.22 6.12
N ASN A 55 -7.52 -0.42 7.19
CA ASN A 55 -8.16 -0.76 8.47
C ASN A 55 -7.75 -2.14 9.01
N GLY A 56 -6.48 -2.52 8.79
CA GLY A 56 -5.93 -3.81 9.18
C GLY A 56 -6.20 -4.96 8.20
N PHE A 57 -7.03 -4.75 7.17
CA PHE A 57 -7.25 -5.73 6.12
C PHE A 57 -6.16 -5.64 5.04
N PRO A 58 -5.45 -6.74 4.71
CA PRO A 58 -4.41 -6.72 3.68
C PRO A 58 -5.00 -6.53 2.29
N ILE A 59 -4.62 -5.44 1.62
CA ILE A 59 -5.02 -5.15 0.23
C ILE A 59 -3.93 -5.55 -0.78
N PHE A 60 -2.66 -5.53 -0.37
CA PHE A 60 -1.53 -5.96 -1.20
C PHE A 60 -0.46 -6.66 -0.36
N SER A 61 0.15 -7.71 -0.92
CA SER A 61 1.32 -8.37 -0.36
C SER A 61 2.29 -8.78 -1.46
N LYS A 62 3.51 -8.21 -1.42
CA LYS A 62 4.60 -8.60 -2.31
C LYS A 62 5.02 -10.06 -2.10
N LEU A 63 4.96 -10.56 -0.87
CA LEU A 63 5.33 -11.95 -0.60
C LEU A 63 4.35 -12.93 -1.23
N GLU A 64 3.08 -12.53 -1.42
CA GLU A 64 2.07 -13.34 -2.08
C GLU A 64 2.14 -13.22 -3.61
N LEU A 65 2.39 -12.02 -4.14
CA LEU A 65 2.31 -11.75 -5.58
C LEU A 65 3.67 -11.77 -6.31
N GLY A 66 4.78 -11.71 -5.58
CA GLY A 66 6.15 -11.70 -6.15
C GLY A 66 6.61 -10.36 -6.73
N GLY A 67 5.75 -9.34 -6.77
CA GLY A 67 6.06 -8.02 -7.34
C GLY A 67 5.64 -6.83 -6.48
N PHE A 68 5.62 -5.65 -7.08
CA PHE A 68 5.21 -4.39 -6.46
C PHE A 68 3.78 -4.04 -6.85
N PRO A 69 3.07 -3.22 -6.05
CA PRO A 69 1.73 -2.80 -6.39
C PRO A 69 1.76 -1.84 -7.57
N ASP A 70 0.75 -1.93 -8.44
CA ASP A 70 0.44 -0.85 -9.36
C ASP A 70 -0.11 0.35 -8.57
N PRO A 71 0.53 1.54 -8.64
CA PRO A 71 0.11 2.69 -7.85
C PRO A 71 -1.33 3.13 -8.14
N GLU A 72 -1.77 3.08 -9.40
CA GLU A 72 -3.12 3.52 -9.78
C GLU A 72 -4.17 2.59 -9.20
N LYS A 73 -3.93 1.27 -9.29
CA LYS A 73 -4.83 0.27 -8.74
C LYS A 73 -4.93 0.33 -7.21
N VAL A 74 -3.84 0.68 -6.52
CA VAL A 74 -3.87 0.93 -5.06
C VAL A 74 -4.77 2.11 -4.76
N ILE A 75 -4.59 3.25 -5.43
CA ILE A 75 -5.39 4.45 -5.21
C ILE A 75 -6.87 4.19 -5.51
N GLU A 76 -7.19 3.52 -6.63
CA GLU A 76 -8.57 3.16 -6.98
C GLU A 76 -9.21 2.27 -5.90
N THR A 77 -8.48 1.25 -5.43
CA THR A 77 -8.96 0.37 -4.36
C THR A 77 -9.23 1.16 -3.08
N LEU A 78 -8.33 2.06 -2.69
CA LEU A 78 -8.48 2.89 -1.51
C LEU A 78 -9.65 3.88 -1.64
N LYS A 79 -9.84 4.53 -2.79
CA LYS A 79 -11.00 5.39 -3.09
C LYS A 79 -12.32 4.63 -2.96
N GLY A 80 -12.38 3.40 -3.48
CA GLY A 80 -13.52 2.52 -3.29
C GLY A 80 -13.77 2.23 -1.81
N CYS A 81 -12.72 1.92 -1.05
CA CYS A 81 -12.80 1.66 0.38
C CYS A 81 -13.32 2.85 1.19
N VAL A 82 -12.89 4.07 0.85
CA VAL A 82 -13.39 5.30 1.47
C VAL A 82 -14.87 5.52 1.12
N SER A 83 -15.25 5.22 -0.11
CA SER A 83 -16.63 5.32 -0.61
C SER A 83 -17.57 4.24 -0.05
N GLY A 84 -17.06 3.30 0.77
CA GLY A 84 -17.85 2.26 1.43
C GLY A 84 -17.84 0.89 0.75
N ILE A 85 -17.05 0.71 -0.32
CA ILE A 85 -16.80 -0.61 -0.91
C ILE A 85 -15.90 -1.39 0.05
N PRO A 86 -16.19 -2.68 0.33
CA PRO A 86 -15.31 -3.48 1.18
C PRO A 86 -13.91 -3.63 0.57
N PRO A 87 -12.84 -3.62 1.39
CA PRO A 87 -11.48 -3.79 0.88
C PRO A 87 -11.31 -5.17 0.25
N THR A 88 -10.69 -5.20 -0.93
CA THR A 88 -10.40 -6.43 -1.66
C THR A 88 -8.90 -6.61 -1.80
N ARG A 89 -8.48 -7.88 -1.87
CA ARG A 89 -7.08 -8.23 -2.13
C ARG A 89 -6.78 -8.03 -3.62
N MET A 90 -5.71 -7.31 -3.90
CA MET A 90 -5.15 -7.24 -5.23
C MET A 90 -4.60 -8.60 -5.64
N THR A 91 -4.83 -8.99 -6.89
CA THR A 91 -4.39 -10.27 -7.46
C THR A 91 -3.27 -10.11 -8.49
N THR A 92 -2.83 -8.88 -8.71
CA THR A 92 -1.83 -8.53 -9.75
C THR A 92 -0.76 -7.63 -9.15
N SER A 93 0.48 -7.87 -9.54
CA SER A 93 1.62 -7.01 -9.23
C SER A 93 2.36 -6.62 -10.50
N VAL A 94 3.10 -5.53 -10.44
CA VAL A 94 4.04 -5.08 -11.48
C VAL A 94 5.46 -5.47 -11.07
N HIS A 95 6.29 -5.87 -12.03
CA HIS A 95 7.73 -5.91 -11.80
C HIS A 95 8.31 -4.54 -12.11
N PRO A 96 9.11 -3.94 -11.21
CA PRO A 96 9.62 -2.57 -11.36
C PRO A 96 10.63 -2.44 -12.51
N PHE A 97 11.00 -3.55 -13.15
CA PHE A 97 11.76 -3.59 -14.37
C PHE A 97 11.23 -4.70 -15.28
N TYR A 98 10.94 -4.35 -16.53
CA TYR A 98 10.95 -5.30 -17.64
C TYR A 98 12.28 -6.08 -17.61
N CYS A 99 12.24 -7.32 -17.13
CA CYS A 99 13.25 -8.31 -17.48
C CYS A 99 12.52 -9.57 -17.95
N ALA A 100 11.81 -9.42 -19.07
CA ALA A 100 11.38 -10.51 -19.92
C ALA A 100 12.39 -10.69 -21.08
N LEU A 101 13.69 -10.74 -20.76
CA LEU A 101 14.76 -11.10 -21.69
C LEU A 101 15.87 -11.83 -20.94
N LEU A 102 15.63 -13.11 -20.62
CA LEU A 102 16.64 -14.18 -20.66
C LEU A 102 15.97 -15.45 -21.17
#